data_AF-A0A925AKX1-F1
#
_entry.id   AF-A0A925AKX1-F1
#
_cell.length_a   1.000
_cell.length_b   1.000
_cell.length_c   1.000
_cell.angle_alpha   90.00
_cell.angle_beta   90.00
_cell.angle_gamma   90.00
#
_symmetry.space_group_name_H-M   'P 1'
#
loop_
_entity.id
_entity.type
_entity.pdbx_description
1 polymer ?
#
loop_
_entity_poly.entity_id
_entity_poly.type
_entity_poly.pdbx_seq_one_letter_code
_entity_poly.pdbx_strand_id
1 'polypeptide(L)'
;MMTSAGSATVAEVAPVAPSRWRIGLDVGGTFTDLFMVDTMSGAVHHHKLPSTPAQPELAPLQGIAELLASAGAIGADVAFVGLGTTVATNALLERKGARTGLITTEGFRDLLEIARQKRPHTFDLHAYKPAPLVTRELRCEARERVAADGTVLTPLDLEALAPVVDRLRDAGVQSVAICFINAFANAAHERAAAAFVRERWPEAEVSESSEVLPEFREYERLSTTLVNAFLMPVMRGYLTRFEAQVAALGVPHPPFTMGSSGGVMTAADAAKRPIDTLFSGPSGGVSGALHVARQAGFLNLITFDMGGTSTDVCLIAEATPQLSHYREIDGLPLR
;
A
#
# COMPACT_ATOMS: atom_id res chain seq x y z
N MET A 1 -27.27 48.87 4.65
CA MET A 1 -26.23 47.95 5.14
C MET A 1 -26.28 46.68 4.29
N MET A 2 -25.53 46.67 3.18
CA MET A 2 -25.24 45.45 2.40
C MET A 2 -23.73 45.28 2.48
N THR A 3 -23.29 44.28 3.22
CA THR A 3 -21.87 43.92 3.34
C THR A 3 -21.50 43.01 2.17
N SER A 4 -20.52 43.46 1.40
CA SER A 4 -19.89 42.78 0.28
C SER A 4 -19.13 41.54 0.75
N ALA A 5 -19.40 40.39 0.15
CA ALA A 5 -18.55 39.21 0.25
C ALA A 5 -17.26 39.44 -0.55
N GLY A 6 -16.12 39.38 0.13
CA GLY A 6 -14.79 39.42 -0.49
C GLY A 6 -14.55 38.15 -1.29
N SER A 7 -14.27 38.31 -2.59
CA SER A 7 -13.77 37.24 -3.44
C SER A 7 -12.37 36.86 -3.00
N ALA A 8 -12.19 35.63 -2.52
CA ALA A 8 -10.87 35.04 -2.38
C ALA A 8 -10.25 34.88 -3.77
N THR A 9 -9.22 35.68 -4.04
CA THR A 9 -8.38 35.57 -5.22
C THR A 9 -7.65 34.23 -5.18
N VAL A 10 -7.96 33.36 -6.15
CA VAL A 10 -7.17 32.16 -6.46
C VAL A 10 -5.77 32.63 -6.79
N ALA A 11 -4.76 32.16 -6.06
CA ALA A 11 -3.37 32.46 -6.37
C ALA A 11 -3.03 31.87 -7.74
N GLU A 12 -2.77 32.75 -8.70
CA GLU A 12 -2.30 32.41 -10.03
C GLU A 12 -0.89 31.82 -9.92
N VAL A 13 -0.77 30.51 -10.17
CA VAL A 13 0.53 29.84 -10.26
C VAL A 13 1.19 30.29 -11.56
N ALA A 14 2.39 30.87 -11.46
CA ALA A 14 3.17 31.30 -12.61
C ALA A 14 3.36 30.14 -13.61
N PRO A 15 3.34 30.39 -14.93
CA PRO A 15 3.46 29.33 -15.93
C PRO A 15 4.84 28.68 -15.82
N VAL A 16 4.86 27.45 -15.32
CA VAL A 16 6.01 26.55 -15.41
C VAL A 16 6.21 26.23 -16.89
N ALA A 17 7.44 26.32 -17.41
CA ALA A 17 7.76 25.86 -18.76
C ALA A 17 7.16 24.46 -18.98
N PRO A 18 6.59 24.14 -20.16
CA PRO A 18 5.85 22.91 -20.34
C PRO A 18 6.78 21.72 -20.12
N SER A 19 6.67 21.05 -18.97
CA SER A 19 7.37 19.82 -18.71
C SER A 19 6.77 18.74 -19.63
N ARG A 20 7.63 18.21 -20.49
CA ARG A 20 7.28 17.51 -21.74
C ARG A 20 7.09 16.02 -21.53
N TRP A 21 7.86 15.42 -20.61
CA TRP A 21 7.98 13.97 -20.49
C TRP A 21 7.19 13.39 -19.33
N ARG A 22 6.54 12.26 -19.57
CA ARG A 22 5.90 11.44 -18.52
C ARG A 22 6.53 10.06 -18.53
N ILE A 23 6.97 9.58 -17.37
CA ILE A 23 7.62 8.28 -17.21
C ILE A 23 6.73 7.37 -16.38
N GLY A 24 6.44 6.18 -16.88
CA GLY A 24 5.83 5.08 -16.15
C GLY A 24 6.83 3.95 -15.96
N LEU A 25 6.86 3.37 -14.78
CA LEU A 25 7.71 2.24 -14.42
C LEU A 25 6.87 1.09 -13.90
N ASP A 26 7.27 -0.14 -14.22
CA ASP A 26 6.81 -1.35 -13.56
C ASP A 26 8.02 -2.14 -13.07
N VAL A 27 8.19 -2.20 -11.76
CA VAL A 27 9.29 -2.92 -11.11
C VAL A 27 8.79 -4.32 -10.74
N GLY A 28 9.05 -5.27 -11.64
CA GLY A 28 8.82 -6.69 -11.44
C GLY A 28 9.93 -7.37 -10.63
N GLY A 29 9.80 -8.69 -10.45
CA GLY A 29 10.83 -9.51 -9.80
C GLY A 29 11.99 -9.89 -10.73
N THR A 30 11.77 -9.90 -12.05
CA THR A 30 12.79 -10.32 -13.05
C THR A 30 13.31 -9.15 -13.86
N PHE A 31 12.40 -8.32 -14.38
CA PHE A 31 12.72 -7.15 -15.17
C PHE A 31 11.99 -5.92 -14.63
N THR A 32 12.62 -4.78 -14.83
CA THR A 32 12.00 -3.48 -14.67
C THR A 32 11.70 -2.94 -16.06
N ASP A 33 10.43 -2.60 -16.28
CA ASP A 33 9.93 -2.06 -17.54
C ASP A 33 9.68 -0.56 -17.36
N LEU A 34 10.11 0.23 -18.34
CA LEU A 34 9.95 1.68 -18.33
C LEU A 34 9.38 2.17 -19.65
N PHE A 35 8.45 3.12 -19.56
CA PHE A 35 7.86 3.80 -20.70
C PHE A 35 7.95 5.31 -20.47
N MET A 36 8.40 6.04 -21.48
CA MET A 36 8.47 7.49 -21.47
C MET A 36 7.72 8.05 -22.68
N VAL A 37 6.80 8.98 -22.42
CA VAL A 37 5.96 9.60 -23.45
C VAL A 37 6.24 11.09 -23.53
N ASP A 38 6.48 11.56 -24.75
CA ASP A 38 6.48 12.96 -25.10
C ASP A 38 5.04 13.46 -25.21
N THR A 39 4.60 14.31 -24.29
CA THR A 39 3.23 14.83 -24.31
C THR A 39 2.96 15.81 -25.46
N MET A 40 4.01 16.33 -26.11
CA MET A 40 3.87 17.25 -27.24
C MET A 40 3.82 16.52 -28.58
N SER A 41 4.73 15.57 -28.82
CA SER A 41 4.81 14.85 -30.11
C SER A 41 4.05 13.52 -30.12
N GLY A 42 3.74 12.96 -28.94
CA GLY A 42 3.23 11.60 -28.79
C GLY A 42 4.29 10.51 -28.98
N ALA A 43 5.57 10.88 -29.14
CA ALA A 43 6.65 9.91 -29.24
C ALA A 43 6.76 9.06 -27.96
N VAL A 44 6.97 7.76 -28.14
CA VAL A 44 7.08 6.80 -27.06
C VAL A 44 8.47 6.18 -27.08
N HIS A 45 9.14 6.23 -25.93
CA HIS A 45 10.39 5.52 -25.67
C HIS A 45 10.09 4.42 -24.66
N HIS A 46 10.69 3.25 -24.85
CA HIS A 46 10.58 2.14 -23.91
C HIS A 46 11.97 1.64 -23.59
N HIS A 47 12.13 1.11 -22.38
CA HIS A 47 13.37 0.52 -21.93
C HIS A 47 13.06 -0.62 -20.97
N LYS A 48 13.86 -1.67 -21.04
CA LYS A 48 13.72 -2.86 -20.20
C LYS A 48 15.10 -3.30 -19.76
N LEU A 49 15.25 -3.49 -18.46
CA LEU A 49 16.50 -3.94 -17.86
C LEU A 49 16.22 -4.94 -16.75
N PRO A 50 17.18 -5.83 -16.41
CA PRO A 50 17.03 -6.76 -15.30
C PRO A 50 16.77 -6.01 -13.99
N SER A 51 15.85 -6.55 -13.17
CA SER A 51 15.62 -6.04 -11.82
C SER A 51 16.80 -6.37 -10.92
N THR A 52 16.94 -5.62 -9.82
CA THR A 52 17.96 -5.86 -8.80
C THR A 52 17.28 -6.22 -7.47
N PRO A 53 16.85 -7.48 -7.24
CA PRO A 53 16.02 -7.84 -6.07
C PRO A 53 16.63 -7.48 -4.71
N ALA A 54 17.97 -7.51 -4.60
CA ALA A 54 18.67 -7.13 -3.37
C ALA A 54 18.62 -5.61 -3.10
N GLN A 55 18.42 -4.79 -4.14
CA GLN A 55 18.38 -3.33 -4.11
C GLN A 55 17.37 -2.83 -5.17
N PRO A 56 16.06 -3.02 -4.96
CA PRO A 56 15.02 -2.87 -5.99
C PRO A 56 14.93 -1.46 -6.58
N GLU A 57 15.47 -0.45 -5.91
CA GLU A 57 15.52 0.94 -6.38
C GLU A 57 16.57 1.20 -7.48
N LEU A 58 17.60 0.35 -7.64
CA LEU A 58 18.70 0.63 -8.57
C LEU A 58 18.30 0.51 -10.05
N ALA A 59 17.57 -0.56 -10.40
CA ALA A 59 17.11 -0.79 -11.76
C ALA A 59 16.20 0.34 -12.29
N PRO A 60 15.15 0.80 -11.58
CA PRO A 60 14.33 1.90 -12.07
C PRO A 60 15.13 3.20 -12.21
N LEU A 61 16.07 3.49 -11.30
CA LEU A 61 16.92 4.67 -11.41
C LEU A 61 17.81 4.65 -12.66
N GLN A 62 18.51 3.53 -12.87
CA GLN A 62 19.35 3.32 -14.05
C GLN A 62 18.51 3.46 -15.33
N GLY A 63 17.34 2.82 -15.37
CA GLY A 63 16.44 2.89 -16.51
C GLY A 63 15.97 4.31 -16.83
N ILE A 64 15.65 5.13 -15.82
CA ILE A 64 15.26 6.53 -16.03
C ILE A 64 16.42 7.31 -16.65
N ALA A 65 17.63 7.18 -16.10
CA ALA A 65 18.80 7.89 -16.60
C ALA A 65 19.11 7.51 -18.06
N GLU A 66 19.06 6.22 -18.40
CA GLU A 66 19.29 5.72 -19.75
C GLU A 66 18.19 6.19 -20.73
N LEU A 67 16.92 6.19 -20.31
CA LEU A 67 15.81 6.73 -21.11
C LEU A 67 15.98 8.21 -21.42
N LEU A 68 16.27 9.03 -20.41
CA LEU A 68 16.50 10.46 -20.57
C LEU A 68 17.66 10.73 -21.53
N ALA A 69 18.79 10.02 -21.36
CA ALA A 69 19.94 10.13 -22.24
C ALA A 69 19.59 9.74 -23.69
N SER A 70 18.84 8.64 -23.89
CA SER A 70 18.45 8.17 -25.23
C SER A 70 17.55 9.16 -25.98
N ALA A 71 16.76 9.95 -25.25
CA ALA A 71 15.86 10.95 -25.80
C ALA A 71 16.47 12.36 -25.89
N GLY A 72 17.72 12.54 -25.42
CA GLY A 72 18.35 13.86 -25.30
C GLY A 72 17.60 14.78 -24.32
N ALA A 73 16.93 14.20 -23.32
CA ALA A 73 16.16 14.91 -22.31
C ALA A 73 16.92 15.00 -20.98
N ILE A 74 16.52 15.93 -20.13
CA ILE A 74 17.04 16.04 -18.75
C ILE A 74 15.90 15.89 -17.75
N GLY A 75 16.24 15.57 -16.48
CA GLY A 75 15.24 15.40 -15.43
C GLY A 75 14.30 16.61 -15.27
N ALA A 76 14.80 17.83 -15.50
CA ALA A 76 14.02 19.05 -15.41
C ALA A 76 12.82 19.11 -16.40
N ASP A 77 12.88 18.33 -17.49
CA ASP A 77 11.81 18.26 -18.49
C ASP A 77 10.73 17.23 -18.13
N VAL A 78 10.90 16.47 -17.04
CA VAL A 78 9.98 15.41 -16.62
C VAL A 78 8.85 15.99 -15.77
N ALA A 79 7.62 15.86 -16.26
CA ALA A 79 6.41 16.33 -15.59
C ALA A 79 5.85 15.30 -14.59
N PHE A 80 6.11 14.01 -14.81
CA PHE A 80 5.47 12.94 -14.06
C PHE A 80 6.32 11.68 -14.06
N VAL A 81 6.41 11.04 -12.89
CA VAL A 81 6.98 9.70 -12.72
C VAL A 81 5.96 8.85 -11.97
N GLY A 82 5.52 7.74 -12.56
CA GLY A 82 4.58 6.79 -11.96
C GLY A 82 5.23 5.43 -11.75
N LEU A 83 5.18 4.89 -10.54
CA LEU A 83 5.82 3.65 -10.13
C LEU A 83 4.79 2.57 -9.82
N GLY A 84 4.72 1.54 -10.66
CA GLY A 84 4.21 0.21 -10.30
C GLY A 84 5.34 -0.62 -9.69
N THR A 85 5.06 -1.38 -8.64
CA THR A 85 6.07 -2.22 -8.00
C THR A 85 5.47 -3.47 -7.37
N THR A 86 6.24 -4.55 -7.43
CA THR A 86 5.93 -5.82 -6.78
C THR A 86 6.57 -5.97 -5.40
N VAL A 87 7.30 -4.96 -4.90
CA VAL A 87 8.02 -5.02 -3.61
C VAL A 87 7.11 -5.41 -2.46
N ALA A 88 5.93 -4.77 -2.32
CA ALA A 88 4.97 -5.09 -1.26
C ALA A 88 4.43 -6.53 -1.37
N THR A 89 4.04 -6.93 -2.58
CA THR A 89 3.49 -8.27 -2.84
C THR A 89 4.54 -9.35 -2.57
N ASN A 90 5.78 -9.18 -3.04
CA ASN A 90 6.87 -10.13 -2.83
C ASN A 90 7.27 -10.20 -1.35
N ALA A 91 7.35 -9.06 -0.65
CA ALA A 91 7.63 -9.04 0.79
C ALA A 91 6.57 -9.82 1.59
N LEU A 92 5.30 -9.74 1.19
CA LEU A 92 4.23 -10.51 1.82
C LEU A 92 4.34 -12.01 1.53
N LEU A 93 4.50 -12.39 0.25
CA LEU A 93 4.61 -13.79 -0.18
C LEU A 93 5.83 -14.49 0.41
N GLU A 94 6.98 -13.80 0.45
CA GLU A 94 8.23 -14.33 1.01
C GLU A 94 8.31 -14.19 2.53
N ARG A 95 7.27 -13.60 3.16
CA ARG A 95 7.24 -13.29 4.60
C ARG A 95 8.45 -12.46 5.06
N LYS A 96 8.96 -11.58 4.18
CA LYS A 96 10.10 -10.67 4.42
C LYS A 96 9.64 -9.24 4.72
N GLY A 97 8.69 -9.11 5.65
CA GLY A 97 8.26 -7.82 6.16
C GLY A 97 8.90 -7.48 7.49
N ALA A 98 8.35 -6.46 8.14
CA ALA A 98 8.76 -6.02 9.45
C ALA A 98 8.43 -7.06 10.53
N ARG A 99 9.23 -7.09 11.59
CA ARG A 99 8.82 -7.78 12.81
C ARG A 99 7.67 -6.98 13.43
N THR A 100 6.45 -7.52 13.38
CA THR A 100 5.23 -6.79 13.76
C THR A 100 4.66 -7.27 15.09
N GLY A 101 4.22 -6.32 15.92
CA GLY A 101 3.43 -6.56 17.12
C GLY A 101 1.95 -6.36 16.83
N LEU A 102 1.09 -7.08 17.55
CA LEU A 102 -0.35 -6.93 17.44
C LEU A 102 -0.92 -6.55 18.81
N ILE A 103 -1.78 -5.54 18.86
CA ILE A 103 -2.53 -5.15 20.05
C ILE A 103 -4.02 -5.28 19.74
N THR A 104 -4.71 -6.16 20.47
CA THR A 104 -6.16 -6.38 20.35
C THR A 104 -6.89 -6.03 21.64
N THR A 105 -8.22 -6.06 21.58
CA THR A 105 -9.06 -6.04 22.78
C THR A 105 -8.69 -7.21 23.71
N GLU A 106 -8.79 -7.00 25.02
CA GLU A 106 -8.63 -8.06 26.03
C GLU A 106 -9.54 -9.26 25.72
N GLY A 107 -8.94 -10.46 25.67
CA GLY A 107 -9.59 -11.71 25.29
C GLY A 107 -9.60 -12.02 23.79
N PHE A 108 -9.04 -11.15 22.93
CA PHE A 108 -9.06 -11.30 21.46
C PHE A 108 -7.70 -11.56 20.82
N ARG A 109 -6.61 -11.76 21.59
CA ARG A 109 -5.26 -12.00 21.01
C ARG A 109 -5.17 -13.22 20.08
N ASP A 110 -6.06 -14.19 20.26
CA ASP A 110 -6.10 -15.44 19.50
C ASP A 110 -6.95 -15.38 18.23
N LEU A 111 -7.58 -14.23 17.95
CA LEU A 111 -8.40 -14.03 16.76
C LEU A 111 -7.65 -14.37 15.46
N LEU A 112 -6.37 -14.02 15.37
CA LEU A 112 -5.53 -14.31 14.20
C LEU A 112 -5.33 -15.82 13.98
N GLU A 113 -5.26 -16.61 15.07
CA GLU A 113 -5.05 -18.06 15.03
C GLU A 113 -6.36 -18.81 14.73
N ILE A 114 -7.44 -18.37 15.40
CA ILE A 114 -8.77 -18.97 15.28
C ILE A 114 -9.31 -18.69 13.87
N ALA A 115 -9.08 -17.48 13.35
CA ALA A 115 -9.59 -17.00 12.08
C ALA A 115 -11.12 -17.15 12.02
N ARG A 116 -11.63 -17.81 10.98
CA ARG A 116 -13.06 -18.15 10.83
C ARG A 116 -13.37 -19.61 11.08
N GLN A 117 -12.42 -20.38 11.65
CA GLN A 117 -12.51 -21.84 11.79
C GLN A 117 -12.82 -22.57 10.47
N LYS A 118 -12.55 -21.93 9.32
CA LYS A 118 -12.67 -22.54 8.01
C LYS A 118 -11.46 -23.45 7.78
N ARG A 119 -11.71 -24.68 7.34
CA ARG A 119 -10.64 -25.59 6.90
C ARG A 119 -10.21 -25.17 5.49
N PRO A 120 -8.90 -24.99 5.22
CA PRO A 120 -8.41 -24.66 3.88
C PRO A 120 -8.83 -25.71 2.84
N HIS A 121 -8.79 -26.98 3.23
CA HIS A 121 -9.21 -28.11 2.42
C HIS A 121 -10.21 -28.96 3.21
N THR A 122 -11.49 -28.88 2.87
CA THR A 122 -12.59 -29.50 3.64
C THR A 122 -12.44 -31.01 3.84
N PHE A 123 -11.82 -31.69 2.87
CA PHE A 123 -11.67 -33.14 2.85
C PHE A 123 -10.29 -33.65 3.32
N ASP A 124 -9.34 -32.75 3.54
CA ASP A 124 -8.04 -33.11 4.08
C ASP A 124 -8.02 -32.89 5.59
N LEU A 125 -8.01 -33.98 6.35
CA LEU A 125 -7.97 -33.96 7.82
C LEU A 125 -6.59 -33.56 8.36
N HIS A 126 -5.56 -33.56 7.51
CA HIS A 126 -4.19 -33.18 7.85
C HIS A 126 -3.82 -31.77 7.35
N ALA A 127 -4.77 -31.04 6.78
CA ALA A 127 -4.53 -29.68 6.31
C ALA A 127 -4.14 -28.75 7.46
N TYR A 128 -2.95 -28.15 7.35
CA TYR A 128 -2.47 -27.14 8.28
C TYR A 128 -2.95 -25.76 7.85
N LYS A 129 -3.22 -24.89 8.83
CA LYS A 129 -3.43 -23.47 8.56
C LYS A 129 -2.10 -22.80 8.21
N PRO A 130 -2.09 -21.79 7.33
CA PRO A 130 -0.93 -20.94 7.13
C PRO A 130 -0.44 -20.35 8.45
N ALA A 131 0.87 -20.25 8.61
CA ALA A 131 1.47 -19.61 9.78
C ALA A 131 1.05 -18.12 9.83
N PRO A 132 0.56 -17.63 10.98
CA PRO A 132 0.25 -16.21 11.13
C PRO A 132 1.47 -15.30 10.96
N LEU A 133 1.25 -14.07 10.48
CA LEU A 133 2.33 -13.07 10.32
C LEU A 133 2.98 -12.64 11.64
N VAL A 134 2.26 -12.79 12.76
CA VAL A 134 2.73 -12.40 14.09
C VAL A 134 2.71 -13.61 14.99
N THR A 135 3.84 -13.92 15.61
CA THR A 135 3.95 -15.00 16.58
C THR A 135 3.16 -14.67 17.85
N ARG A 136 2.71 -15.70 18.56
CA ARG A 136 1.77 -15.53 19.67
C ARG A 136 2.30 -14.60 20.78
N GLU A 137 3.59 -14.66 21.07
CA GLU A 137 4.26 -13.85 22.08
C GLU A 137 4.28 -12.34 21.77
N LEU A 138 4.10 -11.97 20.50
CA LEU A 138 3.99 -10.58 20.03
C LEU A 138 2.53 -10.13 19.85
N ARG A 139 1.56 -10.98 20.23
CA ARG A 139 0.13 -10.64 20.29
C ARG A 139 -0.22 -10.24 21.72
N CYS A 140 -0.47 -8.96 21.89
CA CYS A 140 -0.76 -8.29 23.14
C CYS A 140 -2.23 -7.88 23.22
N GLU A 141 -2.67 -7.58 24.43
CA GLU A 141 -4.02 -7.14 24.70
C GLU A 141 -3.98 -5.78 25.39
N ALA A 142 -4.93 -4.92 25.05
CA ALA A 142 -5.24 -3.70 25.78
C ALA A 142 -6.54 -3.91 26.53
N ARG A 143 -6.63 -3.36 27.75
CA ARG A 143 -7.87 -3.37 28.53
C ARG A 143 -8.76 -2.23 28.06
N GLU A 144 -9.72 -2.56 27.21
CA GLU A 144 -10.79 -1.69 26.74
C GLU A 144 -12.04 -2.52 26.38
N ARG A 145 -13.16 -1.86 26.10
CA ARG A 145 -14.28 -2.49 25.40
C ARG A 145 -15.24 -1.46 24.82
N VAL A 146 -15.63 -1.67 23.55
CA VAL A 146 -16.65 -0.88 22.85
C VAL A 146 -17.79 -1.81 22.42
N ALA A 147 -19.03 -1.41 22.70
CA ALA A 147 -20.26 -2.09 22.29
C ALA A 147 -20.52 -1.94 20.78
N ALA A 148 -21.46 -2.71 20.25
CA ALA A 148 -21.76 -2.71 18.81
C ALA A 148 -22.35 -1.38 18.31
N ASP A 149 -22.97 -0.59 19.19
CA ASP A 149 -23.49 0.76 18.93
C ASP A 149 -22.45 1.87 19.14
N GLY A 150 -21.21 1.51 19.48
CA GLY A 150 -20.12 2.44 19.75
C GLY A 150 -20.04 2.94 21.20
N THR A 151 -20.94 2.50 22.11
CA THR A 151 -20.85 2.86 23.53
C THR A 151 -19.61 2.25 24.18
N VAL A 152 -18.87 3.04 24.95
CA VAL A 152 -17.72 2.56 25.73
C VAL A 152 -18.22 1.78 26.95
N LEU A 153 -17.88 0.49 27.00
CA LEU A 153 -18.20 -0.39 28.15
C LEU A 153 -17.05 -0.45 29.15
N THR A 154 -15.82 -0.38 28.66
CA THR A 154 -14.61 -0.34 29.49
C THR A 154 -13.66 0.68 28.86
N PRO A 155 -13.33 1.78 29.57
CA PRO A 155 -12.39 2.78 29.06
C PRO A 155 -11.03 2.15 28.74
N LEU A 156 -10.33 2.71 27.74
CA LEU A 156 -8.95 2.32 27.46
C LEU A 156 -8.03 2.66 28.64
N ASP A 157 -7.35 1.64 29.16
CA ASP A 157 -6.36 1.78 30.22
C ASP A 157 -4.95 2.00 29.62
N LEU A 158 -4.55 3.27 29.49
CA LEU A 158 -3.23 3.64 28.96
C LEU A 158 -2.08 3.29 29.91
N GLU A 159 -2.32 3.29 31.22
CA GLU A 159 -1.31 2.90 32.21
C GLU A 159 -0.98 1.42 32.08
N ALA A 160 -1.99 0.56 31.88
CA ALA A 160 -1.79 -0.85 31.58
C ALA A 160 -1.21 -1.11 30.18
N LEU A 161 -1.43 -0.20 29.22
CA LEU A 161 -0.86 -0.31 27.87
C LEU A 161 0.64 0.03 27.85
N ALA A 162 1.13 0.90 28.74
CA ALA A 162 2.55 1.28 28.81
C ALA A 162 3.54 0.08 28.83
N PRO A 163 3.44 -0.89 29.76
CA PRO A 163 4.35 -2.04 29.79
C PRO A 163 4.19 -2.96 28.58
N VAL A 164 3.01 -2.99 27.94
CA VAL A 164 2.79 -3.75 26.71
C VAL A 164 3.60 -3.17 25.56
N VAL A 165 3.61 -1.84 25.42
CA VAL A 165 4.38 -1.13 24.39
C VAL A 165 5.89 -1.31 24.63
N ASP A 166 6.34 -1.18 25.89
CA ASP A 166 7.75 -1.40 26.23
C ASP A 166 8.20 -2.82 25.87
N ARG A 167 7.38 -3.83 26.18
CA ARG A 167 7.69 -5.22 25.82
C ARG A 167 7.82 -5.45 24.32
N LEU A 168 6.95 -4.82 23.51
CA LEU A 168 7.03 -4.94 22.05
C LEU A 168 8.31 -4.27 21.52
N ARG A 169 8.63 -3.06 22.03
CA ARG A 169 9.87 -2.35 21.69
C ARG A 169 11.10 -3.19 22.04
N ASP A 170 11.16 -3.71 23.27
CA ASP A 170 12.30 -4.48 23.77
C ASP A 170 12.45 -5.83 23.05
N ALA A 171 11.34 -6.36 22.49
CA ALA A 171 11.35 -7.52 21.61
C ALA A 171 11.85 -7.20 20.18
N GLY A 172 12.25 -5.96 19.87
CA GLY A 172 12.75 -5.58 18.55
C GLY A 172 11.69 -5.59 17.46
N VAL A 173 10.42 -5.38 17.82
CA VAL A 173 9.34 -5.10 16.87
C VAL A 173 9.67 -3.79 16.15
N GLN A 174 9.23 -3.64 14.90
CA GLN A 174 9.42 -2.43 14.09
C GLN A 174 8.09 -1.75 13.74
N SER A 175 6.99 -2.51 13.79
CA SER A 175 5.65 -2.00 13.50
C SER A 175 4.60 -2.62 14.40
N VAL A 176 3.51 -1.90 14.66
CA VAL A 176 2.40 -2.32 15.51
C VAL A 176 1.08 -2.19 14.75
N ALA A 177 0.34 -3.28 14.71
CA ALA A 177 -1.06 -3.27 14.31
C ALA A 177 -1.96 -3.17 15.56
N ILE A 178 -2.93 -2.27 15.54
CA ILE A 178 -3.93 -2.12 16.59
C ILE A 178 -5.30 -2.44 16.00
N CYS A 179 -5.99 -3.42 16.57
CA CYS A 179 -7.32 -3.83 16.12
C CYS A 179 -8.22 -4.16 17.31
N PHE A 180 -9.04 -3.20 17.71
CA PHE A 180 -10.04 -3.33 18.75
C PHE A 180 -11.40 -3.75 18.17
N ILE A 181 -12.16 -4.46 18.99
CA ILE A 181 -13.52 -4.86 18.64
C ILE A 181 -14.40 -3.62 18.55
N ASN A 182 -15.21 -3.55 17.49
CA ASN A 182 -16.12 -2.44 17.19
C ASN A 182 -15.44 -1.06 16.97
N ALA A 183 -14.14 -1.02 16.68
CA ALA A 183 -13.45 0.23 16.34
C ALA A 183 -14.03 0.95 15.10
N PHE A 184 -14.66 0.21 14.18
CA PHE A 184 -15.40 0.78 13.05
C PHE A 184 -16.63 1.61 13.49
N ALA A 185 -17.23 1.29 14.64
CA ALA A 185 -18.36 2.03 15.21
C ALA A 185 -17.88 3.18 16.10
N ASN A 186 -16.77 2.99 16.84
CA ASN A 186 -16.13 4.05 17.62
C ASN A 186 -14.60 3.87 17.65
N ALA A 187 -13.91 4.69 16.86
CA ALA A 187 -12.47 4.68 16.69
C ALA A 187 -11.68 5.35 17.84
N ALA A 188 -12.35 5.86 18.88
CA ALA A 188 -11.69 6.67 19.92
C ALA A 188 -10.56 5.92 20.64
N HIS A 189 -10.77 4.65 21.01
CA HIS A 189 -9.75 3.88 21.70
C HIS A 189 -8.57 3.51 20.81
N GLU A 190 -8.80 3.14 19.54
CA GLU A 190 -7.68 2.85 18.63
C GLU A 190 -6.83 4.09 18.38
N ARG A 191 -7.46 5.24 18.11
CA ARG A 191 -6.74 6.51 17.95
C ARG A 191 -5.93 6.89 19.18
N ALA A 192 -6.50 6.73 20.37
CA ALA A 192 -5.81 7.01 21.63
C ALA A 192 -4.63 6.04 21.85
N ALA A 193 -4.82 4.74 21.60
CA ALA A 193 -3.76 3.75 21.70
C ALA A 193 -2.64 4.00 20.66
N ALA A 194 -2.99 4.34 19.42
CA ALA A 194 -2.03 4.65 18.37
C ALA A 194 -1.24 5.91 18.68
N ALA A 195 -1.90 6.98 19.16
CA ALA A 195 -1.23 8.19 19.62
C ALA A 195 -0.27 7.90 20.78
N PHE A 196 -0.71 7.10 21.76
CA PHE A 196 0.13 6.68 22.88
C PHE A 196 1.37 5.89 22.45
N VAL A 197 1.21 4.94 21.52
CA VAL A 197 2.35 4.19 20.95
C VAL A 197 3.30 5.14 20.23
N ARG A 198 2.81 6.06 19.40
CA ARG A 198 3.65 7.02 18.65
C ARG A 198 4.38 8.00 19.58
N GLU A 199 3.79 8.40 20.69
CA GLU A 199 4.42 9.27 21.69
C GLU A 199 5.54 8.54 22.45
N ARG A 200 5.27 7.31 22.92
CA ARG A 200 6.22 6.52 23.73
C ARG A 200 7.32 5.87 22.88
N TRP A 201 7.03 5.60 21.62
CA TRP A 201 7.89 4.89 20.69
C TRP A 201 7.78 5.50 19.27
N PRO A 202 8.41 6.66 19.05
CA PRO A 202 8.30 7.42 17.79
C PRO A 202 8.82 6.69 16.55
N GLU A 203 9.73 5.74 16.72
CA GLU A 203 10.32 4.96 15.63
C GLU A 203 9.40 3.83 15.14
N ALA A 204 8.35 3.47 15.89
CA ALA A 204 7.41 2.45 15.45
C ALA A 204 6.49 2.95 14.34
N GLU A 205 6.30 2.10 13.33
CA GLU A 205 5.14 2.23 12.45
C GLU A 205 3.89 1.74 13.15
N VAL A 206 2.79 2.50 13.05
CA VAL A 206 1.52 2.13 13.70
C VAL A 206 0.39 2.16 12.69
N SER A 207 -0.28 1.02 12.51
CA SER A 207 -1.54 0.90 11.79
C SER A 207 -2.69 0.69 12.77
N GLU A 208 -3.69 1.55 12.71
CA GLU A 208 -4.96 1.37 13.41
C GLU A 208 -6.04 0.86 12.45
N SER A 209 -6.85 -0.09 12.90
CA SER A 209 -7.81 -0.76 12.04
C SER A 209 -8.95 0.15 11.58
N SER A 210 -9.32 1.15 12.38
CA SER A 210 -10.29 2.19 12.05
C SER A 210 -9.82 3.16 10.97
N GLU A 211 -8.51 3.26 10.74
CA GLU A 211 -7.95 4.05 9.63
C GLU A 211 -7.73 3.16 8.40
N VAL A 212 -7.21 1.95 8.59
CA VAL A 212 -6.90 1.03 7.48
C VAL A 212 -8.17 0.52 6.80
N LEU A 213 -9.10 -0.05 7.57
CA LEU A 213 -10.34 -0.66 7.06
C LEU A 213 -11.47 -0.51 8.10
N PRO A 214 -12.20 0.62 8.13
CA PRO A 214 -13.29 0.89 9.09
C PRO A 214 -14.57 0.10 8.76
N GLU A 215 -14.47 -1.21 8.63
CA GLU A 215 -15.58 -2.10 8.30
C GLU A 215 -15.93 -3.08 9.44
N PHE A 216 -17.19 -3.51 9.44
CA PHE A 216 -17.65 -4.63 10.25
C PHE A 216 -16.94 -5.93 9.83
N ARG A 217 -16.75 -6.83 10.82
CA ARG A 217 -15.97 -8.10 10.77
C ARG A 217 -14.49 -7.94 11.12
N GLU A 218 -14.17 -8.39 12.31
CA GLU A 218 -12.89 -8.25 13.01
C GLU A 218 -11.74 -9.05 12.38
N TYR A 219 -11.96 -10.24 11.81
CA TYR A 219 -10.85 -11.06 11.29
C TYR A 219 -10.26 -10.49 10.00
N GLU A 220 -11.09 -10.17 9.02
CA GLU A 220 -10.66 -9.61 7.74
C GLU A 220 -10.06 -8.20 7.96
N ARG A 221 -10.64 -7.42 8.86
CA ARG A 221 -10.09 -6.14 9.30
C ARG A 221 -8.73 -6.32 9.99
N LEU A 222 -8.62 -7.22 10.96
CA LEU A 222 -7.36 -7.55 11.63
C LEU A 222 -6.28 -7.97 10.63
N SER A 223 -6.61 -8.87 9.70
CA SER A 223 -5.70 -9.37 8.68
C SER A 223 -5.19 -8.24 7.78
N THR A 224 -6.09 -7.39 7.28
CA THR A 224 -5.74 -6.24 6.43
C THR A 224 -4.87 -5.22 7.17
N THR A 225 -5.25 -4.84 8.40
CA THR A 225 -4.45 -3.93 9.25
C THR A 225 -3.09 -4.51 9.59
N LEU A 226 -3.03 -5.81 9.84
CA LEU A 226 -1.78 -6.48 10.16
C LEU A 226 -0.83 -6.54 8.96
N VAL A 227 -1.35 -6.86 7.77
CA VAL A 227 -0.57 -6.85 6.53
C VAL A 227 -0.07 -5.44 6.22
N ASN A 228 -0.89 -4.41 6.46
CA ASN A 228 -0.45 -3.03 6.32
C ASN A 228 0.75 -2.73 7.24
N ALA A 229 0.62 -2.99 8.56
CA ALA A 229 1.70 -2.77 9.52
C ALA A 229 2.98 -3.56 9.18
N PHE A 230 2.82 -4.80 8.72
CA PHE A 230 3.92 -5.68 8.31
C PHE A 230 4.72 -5.09 7.13
N LEU A 231 4.06 -4.43 6.20
CA LEU A 231 4.67 -3.87 5.00
C LEU A 231 5.17 -2.43 5.16
N MET A 232 4.69 -1.68 6.16
CA MET A 232 5.00 -0.25 6.33
C MET A 232 6.51 0.05 6.35
N PRO A 233 7.37 -0.60 7.19
CA PRO A 233 8.80 -0.31 7.19
C PRO A 233 9.50 -0.61 5.85
N VAL A 234 9.10 -1.70 5.19
CA VAL A 234 9.67 -2.10 3.89
C VAL A 234 9.34 -1.06 2.82
N MET A 235 8.07 -0.69 2.71
CA MET A 235 7.60 0.25 1.70
C MET A 235 8.06 1.68 1.96
N ARG A 236 8.08 2.13 3.23
CA ARG A 236 8.65 3.43 3.60
C ARG A 236 10.11 3.52 3.16
N GLY A 237 10.94 2.53 3.55
CA GLY A 237 12.35 2.51 3.19
C GLY A 237 12.56 2.55 1.67
N TYR A 238 11.82 1.73 0.93
CA TYR A 238 11.90 1.68 -0.53
C TYR A 238 11.50 3.01 -1.19
N LEU A 239 10.33 3.55 -0.84
CA LEU A 239 9.79 4.76 -1.46
C LEU A 239 10.62 6.00 -1.13
N THR A 240 11.13 6.12 0.10
CA THR A 240 12.03 7.22 0.48
C THR A 240 13.34 7.19 -0.32
N ARG A 241 13.95 6.00 -0.52
CA ARG A 241 15.17 5.89 -1.34
C ARG A 241 14.89 6.21 -2.80
N PHE A 242 13.78 5.70 -3.34
CA PHE A 242 13.39 5.96 -4.72
C PHE A 242 13.12 7.45 -4.97
N GLU A 243 12.37 8.13 -4.09
CA GLU A 243 12.09 9.56 -4.18
C GLU A 243 13.38 10.40 -4.16
N ALA A 244 14.30 10.11 -3.24
CA ALA A 244 15.60 10.80 -3.17
C ALA A 244 16.44 10.61 -4.44
N GLN A 245 16.41 9.42 -5.03
CA GLN A 245 17.13 9.09 -6.24
C GLN A 245 16.53 9.75 -7.49
N VAL A 246 15.20 9.80 -7.61
CA VAL A 246 14.50 10.53 -8.68
C VAL A 246 14.83 12.02 -8.60
N ALA A 247 14.85 12.60 -7.39
CA ALA A 247 15.27 13.98 -7.18
C ALA A 247 16.74 14.22 -7.59
N ALA A 248 17.63 13.27 -7.31
CA ALA A 248 19.04 13.34 -7.70
C ALA A 248 19.26 13.34 -9.24
N LEU A 249 18.29 12.86 -10.03
CA LEU A 249 18.28 12.99 -11.49
C LEU A 249 17.83 14.37 -11.98
N GLY A 250 17.47 15.29 -11.08
CA GLY A 250 16.98 16.62 -11.41
C GLY A 250 15.50 16.68 -11.79
N VAL A 251 14.72 15.63 -11.47
CA VAL A 251 13.27 15.64 -11.68
C VAL A 251 12.62 16.56 -10.65
N PRO A 252 11.81 17.55 -11.06
CA PRO A 252 11.31 18.61 -10.17
C PRO A 252 10.12 18.16 -9.30
N HIS A 253 9.50 17.03 -9.60
CA HIS A 253 8.30 16.55 -8.94
C HIS A 253 8.52 15.15 -8.32
N PRO A 254 7.98 14.89 -7.12
CA PRO A 254 8.09 13.58 -6.50
C PRO A 254 7.35 12.52 -7.33
N PRO A 255 7.81 11.26 -7.32
CA PRO A 255 7.14 10.18 -8.01
C PRO A 255 5.81 9.81 -7.33
N PHE A 256 4.87 9.35 -8.14
CA PHE A 256 3.63 8.74 -7.70
C PHE A 256 3.76 7.21 -7.69
N THR A 257 3.04 6.56 -6.79
CA THR A 257 2.93 5.09 -6.73
C THR A 257 1.57 4.66 -7.28
N MET A 258 1.55 3.64 -8.12
CA MET A 258 0.32 3.03 -8.64
C MET A 258 -0.40 2.29 -7.51
N GLY A 259 -1.71 2.49 -7.42
CA GLY A 259 -2.58 1.81 -6.46
C GLY A 259 -3.29 0.62 -7.09
N SER A 260 -3.73 -0.32 -6.25
CA SER A 260 -4.52 -1.49 -6.61
C SER A 260 -5.86 -1.14 -7.25
N SER A 261 -6.40 0.05 -6.97
CA SER A 261 -7.62 0.60 -7.57
C SER A 261 -7.46 1.13 -9.00
N GLY A 262 -6.23 1.14 -9.55
CA GLY A 262 -5.91 1.67 -10.87
C GLY A 262 -5.65 3.19 -10.90
N GLY A 263 -5.76 3.86 -9.76
CA GLY A 263 -5.32 5.25 -9.56
C GLY A 263 -3.86 5.36 -9.10
N VAL A 264 -3.39 6.58 -8.85
CA VAL A 264 -2.05 6.83 -8.31
C VAL A 264 -2.11 7.59 -6.98
N MET A 265 -1.12 7.40 -6.13
CA MET A 265 -0.99 8.03 -4.81
C MET A 265 0.42 8.57 -4.58
N THR A 266 0.59 9.46 -3.61
CA THR A 266 1.93 9.96 -3.26
C THR A 266 2.78 8.86 -2.62
N ALA A 267 4.11 8.99 -2.69
CA ALA A 267 5.01 8.11 -1.97
C ALA A 267 4.74 8.08 -0.45
N ALA A 268 4.38 9.24 0.13
CA ALA A 268 4.05 9.36 1.54
C ALA A 268 2.77 8.58 1.91
N ASP A 269 1.74 8.64 1.07
CA ASP A 269 0.49 7.89 1.29
C ASP A 269 0.71 6.39 1.10
N ALA A 270 1.44 5.98 0.05
CA ALA A 270 1.80 4.58 -0.18
C ALA A 270 2.66 4.00 0.96
N ALA A 271 3.52 4.80 1.59
CA ALA A 271 4.30 4.38 2.74
C ALA A 271 3.45 4.19 4.02
N LYS A 272 2.32 4.93 4.14
CA LYS A 272 1.36 4.76 5.25
C LYS A 272 0.38 3.61 5.00
N ARG A 273 -0.01 3.42 3.73
CA ARG A 273 -0.98 2.42 3.28
C ARG A 273 -0.40 1.50 2.21
N PRO A 274 0.69 0.76 2.51
CA PRO A 274 1.27 -0.17 1.54
C PRO A 274 0.31 -1.26 1.07
N ILE A 275 -0.74 -1.56 1.84
CA ILE A 275 -1.81 -2.47 1.43
C ILE A 275 -2.44 -2.05 0.08
N ASP A 276 -2.56 -0.75 -0.17
CA ASP A 276 -3.16 -0.21 -1.39
C ASP A 276 -2.22 -0.31 -2.60
N THR A 277 -0.97 -0.74 -2.42
CA THR A 277 0.02 -0.94 -3.50
C THR A 277 0.14 -2.40 -3.94
N LEU A 278 -0.51 -3.33 -3.23
CA LEU A 278 -0.54 -4.73 -3.61
C LEU A 278 -1.20 -4.88 -4.98
N PHE A 279 -0.52 -5.58 -5.90
CA PHE A 279 -0.95 -5.73 -7.30
C PHE A 279 -1.05 -4.42 -8.08
N SER A 280 -0.28 -3.40 -7.70
CA SER A 280 -0.21 -2.13 -8.43
C SER A 280 0.18 -2.30 -9.91
N GLY A 281 1.13 -3.19 -10.23
CA GLY A 281 1.56 -3.50 -11.61
C GLY A 281 0.40 -3.98 -12.49
N PRO A 282 -0.27 -5.11 -12.14
CA PRO A 282 -1.45 -5.58 -12.85
C PRO A 282 -2.56 -4.54 -13.00
N SER A 283 -2.85 -3.76 -11.95
CA SER A 283 -3.84 -2.68 -12.02
C SER A 283 -3.44 -1.58 -13.01
N GLY A 284 -2.14 -1.23 -13.08
CA GLY A 284 -1.59 -0.35 -14.11
C GLY A 284 -1.74 -0.92 -15.52
N GLY A 285 -1.48 -2.21 -15.70
CA GLY A 285 -1.70 -2.93 -16.97
C GLY A 285 -3.15 -2.89 -17.44
N VAL A 286 -4.11 -3.10 -16.52
CA VAL A 286 -5.55 -2.98 -16.80
C VAL A 286 -5.92 -1.55 -17.20
N SER A 287 -5.43 -0.54 -16.47
CA SER A 287 -5.66 0.88 -16.80
C SER A 287 -5.11 1.24 -18.19
N GLY A 288 -3.91 0.76 -18.52
CA GLY A 288 -3.27 0.97 -19.82
C GLY A 288 -4.03 0.27 -20.96
N ALA A 289 -4.39 -1.00 -20.77
CA ALA A 289 -5.17 -1.77 -21.75
C ALA A 289 -6.53 -1.12 -22.02
N LEU A 290 -7.20 -0.62 -20.98
CA LEU A 290 -8.47 0.09 -21.11
C LEU A 290 -8.31 1.38 -21.93
N HIS A 291 -7.24 2.14 -21.71
CA HIS A 291 -6.95 3.35 -22.46
C HIS A 291 -6.80 3.05 -23.97
N VAL A 292 -5.98 2.05 -24.31
CA VAL A 292 -5.74 1.63 -25.71
C VAL A 292 -7.02 1.06 -26.34
N ALA A 293 -7.76 0.22 -25.62
CA ALA A 293 -8.99 -0.40 -26.11
C ALA A 293 -10.05 0.64 -26.46
N ARG A 294 -10.23 1.67 -25.61
CA ARG A 294 -11.17 2.78 -25.87
C ARG A 294 -10.82 3.53 -27.16
N GLN A 295 -9.53 3.80 -27.40
CA GLN A 295 -9.08 4.45 -28.62
C GLN A 295 -9.31 3.58 -29.86
N ALA A 296 -9.20 2.26 -29.71
CA ALA A 296 -9.48 1.30 -30.78
C ALA A 296 -10.98 0.98 -30.95
N GLY A 297 -11.88 1.58 -30.15
CA GLY A 297 -13.32 1.35 -30.22
C GLY A 297 -13.79 0.04 -29.56
N PHE A 298 -12.94 -0.62 -28.77
CA PHE A 298 -13.29 -1.82 -28.01
C PHE A 298 -13.70 -1.47 -26.59
N LEU A 299 -14.92 -1.86 -26.21
CA LEU A 299 -15.45 -1.65 -24.86
C LEU A 299 -15.39 -2.92 -23.99
N ASN A 300 -15.30 -4.10 -24.61
CA ASN A 300 -15.26 -5.38 -23.90
C ASN A 300 -13.95 -6.09 -24.23
N LEU A 301 -13.17 -6.44 -23.20
CA LEU A 301 -11.88 -7.09 -23.37
C LEU A 301 -11.52 -7.95 -22.15
N ILE A 302 -10.64 -8.91 -22.39
CA ILE A 302 -9.98 -9.68 -21.36
C ILE A 302 -8.50 -9.33 -21.43
N THR A 303 -7.93 -8.80 -20.35
CA THR A 303 -6.48 -8.63 -20.26
C THR A 303 -5.85 -9.96 -19.89
N PHE A 304 -4.69 -10.25 -20.46
CA PHE A 304 -3.89 -11.43 -20.16
C PHE A 304 -2.43 -10.98 -20.08
N ASP A 305 -1.93 -10.84 -18.86
CA ASP A 305 -0.55 -10.48 -18.59
C ASP A 305 0.17 -11.69 -17.98
N MET A 306 1.21 -12.18 -18.66
CA MET A 306 1.96 -13.36 -18.25
C MET A 306 3.40 -12.98 -18.02
N GLY A 307 3.81 -13.00 -16.75
CA GLY A 307 5.19 -12.83 -16.32
C GLY A 307 5.92 -14.16 -16.15
N GLY A 308 7.13 -14.10 -15.58
CA GLY A 308 7.90 -15.30 -15.25
C GLY A 308 7.38 -16.08 -14.04
N THR A 309 6.57 -15.45 -13.18
CA THR A 309 6.12 -16.01 -11.89
C THR A 309 4.60 -16.11 -11.79
N SER A 310 3.85 -15.17 -12.39
CA SER A 310 2.40 -15.08 -12.29
C SER A 310 1.75 -14.85 -13.65
N THR A 311 0.44 -15.06 -13.68
CA THR A 311 -0.42 -14.66 -14.79
C THR A 311 -1.61 -13.93 -14.23
N ASP A 312 -1.82 -12.70 -14.68
CA ASP A 312 -2.87 -11.80 -14.22
C ASP A 312 -3.90 -11.60 -15.34
N VAL A 313 -5.17 -11.87 -15.01
CA VAL A 313 -6.29 -11.83 -15.97
C VAL A 313 -7.40 -10.95 -15.41
N CYS A 314 -7.91 -10.03 -16.22
CA CYS A 314 -9.03 -9.16 -15.85
C CYS A 314 -10.08 -9.12 -16.96
N LEU A 315 -11.35 -9.28 -16.59
CA LEU A 315 -12.48 -9.02 -17.48
C LEU A 315 -12.90 -7.56 -17.36
N ILE A 316 -12.94 -6.87 -18.49
CA ILE A 316 -13.45 -5.51 -18.61
C ILE A 316 -14.71 -5.57 -19.47
N ALA A 317 -15.84 -5.14 -18.90
CA ALA A 317 -17.11 -5.04 -19.60
C ALA A 317 -17.51 -3.56 -19.70
N GLU A 318 -17.99 -3.14 -20.87
CA GLU A 318 -18.47 -1.77 -21.10
C GLU A 318 -17.46 -0.69 -20.65
N ALA A 319 -16.19 -0.95 -20.94
CA ALA A 319 -15.05 -0.12 -20.61
C ALA A 319 -14.92 0.20 -19.11
N THR A 320 -15.42 -0.71 -18.27
CA THR A 320 -15.42 -0.61 -16.81
C THR A 320 -14.79 -1.88 -16.23
N PRO A 321 -13.60 -1.79 -15.59
CA PRO A 321 -13.02 -2.90 -14.85
C PRO A 321 -13.87 -3.25 -13.62
N GLN A 322 -14.02 -4.53 -13.33
CA GLN A 322 -14.69 -4.95 -12.09
C GLN A 322 -13.73 -4.82 -10.91
N LEU A 323 -14.15 -4.07 -9.89
CA LEU A 323 -13.43 -3.98 -8.62
C LEU A 323 -13.84 -5.14 -7.69
N SER A 324 -12.86 -5.77 -7.07
CA SER A 324 -13.10 -6.74 -5.99
C SER A 324 -12.74 -6.13 -4.65
N HIS A 325 -13.65 -6.24 -3.69
CA HIS A 325 -13.46 -5.80 -2.29
C HIS A 325 -13.01 -6.93 -1.37
N TYR A 326 -12.55 -8.04 -1.95
CA TYR A 326 -12.01 -9.17 -1.20
C TYR A 326 -10.96 -9.89 -2.04
N ARG A 327 -9.83 -10.19 -1.41
CA ARG A 327 -8.80 -11.05 -1.99
C ARG A 327 -8.15 -11.88 -0.90
N GLU A 328 -7.45 -12.92 -1.30
CA GLU A 328 -6.63 -13.72 -0.41
C GLU A 328 -5.21 -13.78 -1.00
N ILE A 329 -4.20 -13.53 -0.16
CA ILE A 329 -2.79 -13.71 -0.51
C ILE A 329 -2.17 -14.61 0.54
N ASP A 330 -1.63 -15.76 0.12
CA ASP A 330 -0.98 -16.73 1.02
C ASP A 330 -1.85 -17.10 2.24
N GLY A 331 -3.16 -17.28 2.01
CA GLY A 331 -4.15 -17.61 3.03
C GLY A 331 -4.55 -16.46 3.97
N LEU A 332 -4.10 -15.24 3.70
CA LEU A 332 -4.47 -14.03 4.43
C LEU A 332 -5.58 -13.29 3.68
N PRO A 333 -6.79 -13.15 4.26
CA PRO A 333 -7.85 -12.38 3.64
C PRO A 333 -7.53 -10.88 3.72
N LEU A 334 -7.71 -10.19 2.59
CA LEU A 334 -7.55 -8.75 2.43
C LEU A 334 -8.87 -8.18 1.94
N ARG A 335 -9.22 -7.00 2.45
CA ARG A 335 -10.39 -6.24 2.05
C ARG A 335 -10.02 -4.81 1.72
#